data_AF-A0A382CS47-F1
#
_entry.id   AF-A0A382CS47-F1
#
_cell.length_a   1.000
_cell.length_b   1.000
_cell.length_c   1.000
_cell.angle_alpha   90.00
_cell.angle_beta   90.00
_cell.angle_gamma   90.00
#
_symmetry.space_group_name_H-M   'P 1'
#
loop_
_entity.id
_entity.type
_entity.pdbx_description
1 polymer ?
#
loop_
_entity_poly.entity_id
_entity_poly.type
_entity_poly.pdbx_seq_one_letter_code
_entity_poly.pdbx_strand_id
1 'polypeptide(L)'
;DMFTFASAFNRDLNSWVVSSVTNMSGMFTYATSFNGNISSWNVSSVTDMNEMFNNARAFNKDLNSWVVSSVTDMNEMFKDANAFNGNISSWNVSSVTNMSSMFNGADVFNQNIGSWNVSSVTNMSDMFSSATAFNRDLNSWVVSSVTDMSSMFYNADAFNGNISSWVVSSVTDMNNMFGSTDAFNGNISSWNVSNVTNMSSMFVFATAFNRDLNSWVVSSVTNMNEMFYYATSFNGNISSWNVSKVTDMGELFSRARAFNQDISSWVVSSVTDMNEMFRDAEAFNGNISSWNVGNVTDMSSMFREAEAFNRNLSGWCVSNITTEPTDFDTGASSWALARPAWGTCP
;
A
#
# COMPACT_ATOMS: atom_id res chain seq x y z
N ASP A 1 22.87 4.62 20.69
CA ASP A 1 21.68 5.11 21.41
C ASP A 1 22.04 5.94 22.65
N MET A 2 22.26 7.26 22.47
CA MET A 2 22.75 8.17 23.52
C MET A 2 21.63 8.96 24.24
N PHE A 3 20.63 9.47 23.51
CA PHE A 3 19.48 10.20 24.04
C PHE A 3 18.17 9.42 23.89
N THR A 4 18.27 8.11 23.71
CA THR A 4 17.13 7.22 23.57
C THR A 4 16.25 7.28 24.83
N PHE A 5 14.95 7.46 24.64
CA PHE A 5 13.94 7.69 25.70
C PHE A 5 14.13 8.95 26.54
N ALA A 6 15.03 9.87 26.16
CA ALA A 6 15.20 11.15 26.83
C ALA A 6 14.09 12.13 26.43
N SER A 7 12.84 11.83 26.79
CA SER A 7 11.63 12.50 26.30
C SER A 7 11.60 14.01 26.53
N ALA A 8 12.23 14.50 27.59
CA ALA A 8 12.35 15.93 27.90
C ALA A 8 13.64 16.60 27.38
N PHE A 9 14.53 15.85 26.71
CA PHE A 9 15.81 16.36 26.26
C PHE A 9 15.63 17.33 25.09
N ASN A 10 16.10 18.56 25.26
CA ASN A 10 16.11 19.59 24.22
C ASN A 10 17.22 20.62 24.51
N ARG A 11 18.45 20.16 24.68
CA ARG A 11 19.61 21.02 24.96
C ARG A 11 20.39 21.30 23.68
N ASP A 12 21.17 22.38 23.71
CA ASP A 12 22.05 22.76 22.61
C ASP A 12 23.18 21.72 22.46
N LEU A 13 23.41 21.29 21.22
CA LEU A 13 24.45 20.34 20.83
C LEU A 13 25.34 20.86 19.69
N ASN A 14 25.23 22.14 19.32
CA ASN A 14 25.96 22.71 18.18
C ASN A 14 27.50 22.63 18.33
N SER A 15 28.01 22.57 19.56
CA SER A 15 29.46 22.50 19.85
C SER A 15 30.04 21.09 19.78
N TRP A 16 29.23 20.07 19.51
CA TRP A 16 29.68 18.69 19.50
C TRP A 16 30.49 18.39 18.23
N VAL A 17 31.61 17.71 18.41
CA VAL A 17 32.44 17.24 17.31
C VAL A 17 32.05 15.79 17.00
N VAL A 18 31.28 15.60 15.93
CA VAL A 18 30.75 14.28 15.52
C VAL A 18 31.40 13.75 14.23
N SER A 19 32.47 14.39 13.74
CA SER A 19 33.08 14.10 12.43
C SER A 19 33.71 12.71 12.31
N SER A 20 33.91 11.98 13.40
CA SER A 20 34.42 10.60 13.39
C SER A 20 33.34 9.56 13.70
N VAL A 21 32.09 9.98 13.93
CA VAL A 21 30.98 9.08 14.23
C VAL A 21 30.56 8.40 12.94
N THR A 22 30.49 7.07 12.96
CA THR A 22 30.05 6.25 11.81
C THR A 22 28.65 5.69 11.96
N ASN A 23 28.16 5.57 13.19
CA ASN A 23 26.83 5.09 13.51
C ASN A 23 26.14 6.15 14.41
N MET A 24 25.02 6.68 13.93
CA MET A 24 24.13 7.57 14.67
C MET A 24 22.79 6.90 14.94
N SER A 25 22.76 5.56 14.90
CA SER A 25 21.53 4.83 15.07
C SER A 25 20.91 5.11 16.44
N GLY A 26 19.59 5.24 16.41
CA GLY A 26 18.74 5.47 17.56
C GLY A 26 19.11 6.66 18.44
N MET A 27 19.90 7.62 17.96
CA MET A 27 20.52 8.63 18.83
C MET A 27 19.48 9.45 19.60
N PHE A 28 18.35 9.78 18.99
CA PHE A 28 17.24 10.56 19.55
C PHE A 28 15.92 9.78 19.56
N THR A 29 15.94 8.44 19.51
CA THR A 29 14.72 7.63 19.56
C THR A 29 13.91 7.95 20.81
N TYR A 30 12.62 8.25 20.69
CA TYR A 30 11.73 8.67 21.78
C TYR A 30 12.18 9.93 22.55
N ALA A 31 13.10 10.74 22.00
CA ALA A 31 13.39 12.07 22.52
C ALA A 31 12.30 13.07 22.08
N THR A 32 11.07 12.86 22.56
CA THR A 32 9.84 13.48 22.03
C THR A 32 9.87 15.03 22.02
N SER A 33 10.58 15.66 22.96
CA SER A 33 10.74 17.12 23.03
C SER A 33 11.94 17.67 22.26
N PHE A 34 12.78 16.81 21.69
CA PHE A 34 14.02 17.23 21.05
C PHE A 34 13.74 18.03 19.77
N ASN A 35 14.22 19.27 19.75
CA ASN A 35 14.21 20.14 18.59
C ASN A 35 15.43 21.09 18.67
N GLY A 36 16.58 20.54 19.10
CA GLY A 36 17.84 21.26 19.17
C GLY A 36 18.43 21.47 17.76
N ASN A 37 19.14 22.57 17.54
CA ASN A 37 19.83 22.76 16.27
C ASN A 37 21.06 21.84 16.18
N ILE A 38 21.17 21.12 15.07
CA ILE A 38 22.27 20.20 14.75
C ILE A 38 22.71 20.36 13.28
N SER A 39 22.30 21.43 12.61
CA SER A 39 22.60 21.66 11.18
C SER A 39 24.11 21.83 10.91
N SER A 40 24.89 22.19 11.93
CA SER A 40 26.35 22.36 11.83
C SER A 40 27.15 21.06 11.95
N TRP A 41 26.50 19.93 12.29
CA TRP A 41 27.19 18.66 12.46
C TRP A 41 27.81 18.17 11.15
N ASN A 42 29.07 17.76 11.24
CA ASN A 42 29.72 17.04 10.14
C ASN A 42 29.40 15.54 10.24
N VAL A 43 28.43 15.09 9.43
CA VAL A 43 27.98 13.69 9.39
C VAL A 43 28.56 12.90 8.22
N SER A 44 29.60 13.40 7.53
CA SER A 44 30.13 12.78 6.30
C SER A 44 30.68 11.36 6.48
N SER A 45 31.05 11.00 7.70
CA SER A 45 31.55 9.66 8.06
C SER A 45 30.46 8.71 8.53
N VAL A 46 29.23 9.17 8.70
CA VAL A 46 28.10 8.35 9.15
C VAL A 46 27.66 7.44 8.01
N THR A 47 27.59 6.15 8.30
CA THR A 47 27.09 5.11 7.39
C THR A 47 25.71 4.60 7.80
N ASP A 48 25.33 4.79 9.07
CA ASP A 48 24.12 4.24 9.66
C ASP A 48 23.37 5.33 10.45
N MET A 49 22.13 5.61 10.02
CA MET A 49 21.21 6.57 10.63
C MET A 49 19.87 5.91 11.03
N ASN A 50 19.84 4.59 11.18
CA ASN A 50 18.58 3.92 11.50
C ASN A 50 17.94 4.45 12.78
N GLU A 51 16.63 4.70 12.74
CA GLU A 51 15.84 5.18 13.87
C GLU A 51 16.33 6.49 14.54
N MET A 52 17.24 7.25 13.91
CA MET A 52 17.93 8.36 14.58
C MET A 52 16.98 9.36 15.26
N PHE A 53 15.82 9.65 14.65
CA PHE A 53 14.77 10.52 15.17
C PHE A 53 13.41 9.80 15.31
N ASN A 54 13.41 8.48 15.43
CA ASN A 54 12.18 7.72 15.64
C ASN A 54 11.44 8.23 16.91
N ASN A 55 10.15 8.59 16.80
CA ASN A 55 9.35 9.18 17.86
C ASN A 55 9.92 10.51 18.43
N ALA A 56 10.82 11.22 17.72
CA ALA A 56 11.25 12.57 18.08
C ALA A 56 10.20 13.61 17.64
N ARG A 57 9.01 13.53 18.24
CA ARG A 57 7.78 14.19 17.76
C ARG A 57 7.89 15.70 17.51
N ALA A 58 8.71 16.42 18.28
CA ALA A 58 8.92 17.86 18.14
C ALA A 58 10.03 18.25 17.14
N PHE A 59 10.78 17.30 16.60
CA PHE A 59 11.95 17.56 15.78
C PHE A 59 11.56 18.10 14.39
N ASN A 60 12.06 19.29 14.04
CA ASN A 60 11.78 19.93 12.76
C ASN A 60 12.89 20.89 12.35
N LYS A 61 14.13 20.38 12.24
CA LYS A 61 15.29 21.19 11.84
C LYS A 61 15.63 21.01 10.38
N ASP A 62 16.10 22.09 9.78
CA ASP A 62 16.77 22.08 8.49
C ASP A 62 18.08 21.27 8.60
N LEU A 63 18.18 20.21 7.82
CA LEU A 63 19.35 19.32 7.74
C LEU A 63 19.98 19.34 6.34
N ASN A 64 19.66 20.33 5.52
CA ASN A 64 20.06 20.39 4.12
C ASN A 64 21.59 20.53 3.96
N SER A 65 22.29 21.01 5.01
CA SER A 65 23.76 21.09 5.08
C SER A 65 24.45 19.75 5.36
N TRP A 66 23.72 18.71 5.75
CA TRP A 66 24.30 17.41 6.08
C TRP A 66 24.81 16.69 4.83
N VAL A 67 26.03 16.17 4.91
CA VAL A 67 26.63 15.32 3.87
C VAL A 67 26.34 13.86 4.20
N VAL A 68 25.29 13.31 3.61
CA VAL A 68 24.79 11.94 3.89
C VAL A 68 25.21 10.90 2.83
N SER A 69 26.15 11.23 1.94
CA SER A 69 26.52 10.37 0.80
C SER A 69 27.12 9.01 1.19
N SER A 70 27.57 8.85 2.43
CA SER A 70 28.13 7.60 2.98
C SER A 70 27.08 6.73 3.67
N VAL A 71 25.86 7.26 3.90
CA VAL A 71 24.79 6.56 4.61
C VAL A 71 24.21 5.47 3.72
N THR A 72 24.11 4.26 4.26
CA THR A 72 23.54 3.09 3.57
C THR A 72 22.19 2.68 4.16
N ASP A 73 21.93 3.00 5.43
CA ASP A 73 20.67 2.67 6.11
C ASP A 73 20.02 3.91 6.74
N MET A 74 18.75 4.15 6.36
CA MET A 74 17.88 5.22 6.86
C MET A 74 16.54 4.66 7.37
N ASN A 75 16.46 3.36 7.68
CA ASN A 75 15.20 2.77 8.13
C ASN A 75 14.70 3.49 9.40
N GLU A 76 13.40 3.80 9.41
CA GLU A 76 12.71 4.48 10.52
C GLU A 76 13.33 5.82 10.97
N MET A 77 14.20 6.45 10.18
CA MET A 77 14.98 7.62 10.62
C MET A 77 14.11 8.75 11.18
N PHE A 78 12.93 9.01 10.60
CA PHE A 78 11.96 10.01 11.04
C PHE A 78 10.58 9.40 11.34
N LYS A 79 10.52 8.09 11.65
CA LYS A 79 9.27 7.43 12.03
C LYS A 79 8.64 8.13 13.24
N ASP A 80 7.35 8.41 13.21
CA ASP A 80 6.60 9.15 14.25
C ASP A 80 7.22 10.50 14.64
N ALA A 81 8.07 11.10 13.79
CA ALA A 81 8.54 12.47 13.98
C ALA A 81 7.46 13.44 13.47
N ASN A 82 6.33 13.49 14.17
CA ASN A 82 5.08 14.11 13.69
C ASN A 82 5.25 15.55 13.15
N ALA A 83 6.15 16.35 13.73
CA ALA A 83 6.40 17.74 13.32
C ALA A 83 7.47 17.89 12.21
N PHE A 84 8.12 16.81 11.79
CA PHE A 84 9.26 16.88 10.89
C PHE A 84 8.84 17.28 9.47
N ASN A 85 9.32 18.44 9.05
CA ASN A 85 9.26 18.92 7.67
C ASN A 85 10.52 19.74 7.36
N GLY A 86 11.64 19.38 8.00
CA GLY A 86 12.92 20.04 7.83
C GLY A 86 13.48 19.81 6.44
N ASN A 87 14.14 20.81 5.86
CA ASN A 87 14.69 20.69 4.51
C ASN A 87 15.79 19.62 4.45
N ILE A 88 15.61 18.68 3.53
CA ILE A 88 16.54 17.58 3.19
C ILE A 88 16.67 17.39 1.66
N SER A 89 16.25 18.39 0.90
CA SER A 89 16.11 18.29 -0.56
C SER A 89 17.44 18.07 -1.28
N SER A 90 18.57 18.54 -0.73
CA SER A 90 19.90 18.38 -1.34
C SER A 90 20.67 17.14 -0.86
N TRP A 91 20.04 16.24 -0.10
CA TRP A 91 20.71 15.01 0.32
C TRP A 91 21.06 14.13 -0.87
N ASN A 92 22.31 13.65 -0.89
CA ASN A 92 22.72 12.59 -1.81
C ASN A 92 22.49 11.23 -1.15
N VAL A 93 21.37 10.59 -1.50
CA VAL A 93 20.95 9.29 -0.96
C VAL A 93 21.33 8.10 -1.87
N SER A 94 22.21 8.29 -2.86
CA SER A 94 22.54 7.25 -3.85
C SER A 94 23.14 5.96 -3.27
N SER A 95 23.67 6.02 -2.06
CA SER A 95 24.27 4.89 -1.35
C SER A 95 23.29 4.14 -0.45
N VAL A 96 22.10 4.71 -0.22
CA VAL A 96 21.09 4.13 0.69
C VAL A 96 20.44 2.92 0.02
N THR A 97 20.39 1.81 0.75
CA THR A 97 19.75 0.57 0.29
C THR A 97 18.44 0.29 1.02
N ASN A 98 18.25 0.84 2.22
CA ASN A 98 17.05 0.65 3.04
C ASN A 98 16.45 1.99 3.47
N MET A 99 15.19 2.24 3.07
CA MET A 99 14.39 3.41 3.45
C MET A 99 13.06 3.02 4.11
N SER A 100 12.94 1.78 4.59
CA SER A 100 11.68 1.30 5.16
C SER A 100 11.24 2.17 6.34
N SER A 101 9.96 2.53 6.37
CA SER A 101 9.35 3.37 7.41
C SER A 101 10.04 4.73 7.66
N MET A 102 10.87 5.24 6.74
CA MET A 102 11.70 6.44 6.99
C MET A 102 10.87 7.66 7.44
N PHE A 103 9.69 7.87 6.87
CA PHE A 103 8.75 8.95 7.21
C PHE A 103 7.40 8.43 7.71
N ASN A 104 7.33 7.18 8.18
CA ASN A 104 6.10 6.60 8.69
C ASN A 104 5.58 7.43 9.88
N GLY A 105 4.37 7.97 9.84
CA GLY A 105 3.81 8.82 10.91
C GLY A 105 4.44 10.22 11.01
N ALA A 106 5.22 10.66 10.02
CA ALA A 106 5.70 12.04 9.90
C ALA A 106 4.59 12.92 9.30
N ASP A 107 3.53 13.18 10.08
CA ASP A 107 2.24 13.73 9.63
C ASP A 107 2.35 14.93 8.68
N VAL A 108 3.24 15.88 8.97
CA VAL A 108 3.38 17.13 8.21
C VAL A 108 4.48 17.10 7.14
N PHE A 109 5.16 15.97 6.97
CA PHE A 109 6.28 15.85 6.04
C PHE A 109 5.79 16.01 4.60
N ASN A 110 6.33 17.01 3.90
CA ASN A 110 6.00 17.27 2.50
C ASN A 110 7.15 17.97 1.77
N GLN A 111 8.40 17.56 2.02
CA GLN A 111 9.56 18.16 1.37
C GLN A 111 9.71 17.71 -0.08
N ASN A 112 10.30 18.57 -0.93
CA ASN A 112 10.60 18.21 -2.31
C ASN A 112 11.82 17.28 -2.37
N ILE A 113 11.53 15.98 -2.44
CA ILE A 113 12.52 14.89 -2.54
C ILE A 113 12.52 14.22 -3.93
N GLY A 114 11.81 14.80 -4.91
CA GLY A 114 11.71 14.22 -6.26
C GLY A 114 13.07 14.08 -6.94
N SER A 115 14.06 14.93 -6.61
CA SER A 115 15.41 14.89 -7.17
C SER A 115 16.34 13.84 -6.55
N TRP A 116 15.90 13.09 -5.55
CA TRP A 116 16.73 12.05 -4.94
C TRP A 116 17.04 10.91 -5.91
N ASN A 117 18.29 10.46 -5.89
CA ASN A 117 18.68 9.23 -6.57
C ASN A 117 18.47 8.02 -5.64
N VAL A 118 17.37 7.31 -5.85
CA VAL A 118 16.97 6.13 -5.06
C VAL A 118 17.32 4.79 -5.76
N SER A 119 18.17 4.79 -6.80
CA SER A 119 18.43 3.60 -7.63
C SER A 119 19.00 2.39 -6.88
N SER A 120 19.61 2.63 -5.71
CA SER A 120 20.22 1.60 -4.87
C SER A 120 19.26 1.04 -3.81
N VAL A 121 18.10 1.67 -3.61
CA VAL A 121 17.14 1.27 -2.60
C VAL A 121 16.44 -0.02 -3.02
N THR A 122 16.41 -1.01 -2.11
CA THR A 122 15.74 -2.29 -2.33
C THR A 122 14.47 -2.44 -1.49
N ASN A 123 14.37 -1.72 -0.37
CA ASN A 123 13.21 -1.74 0.52
C ASN A 123 12.66 -0.31 0.76
N MET A 124 11.39 -0.10 0.38
CA MET A 124 10.61 1.12 0.62
C MET A 124 9.32 0.85 1.40
N SER A 125 9.21 -0.29 2.08
CA SER A 125 8.02 -0.65 2.84
C SER A 125 7.70 0.43 3.86
N ASP A 126 6.43 0.82 3.96
CA ASP A 126 5.92 1.83 4.90
C ASP A 126 6.56 3.22 4.81
N MET A 127 7.36 3.54 3.78
CA MET A 127 8.22 4.75 3.77
C MET A 127 7.47 6.04 4.06
N PHE A 128 6.24 6.19 3.56
CA PHE A 128 5.34 7.34 3.78
C PHE A 128 4.02 6.93 4.45
N SER A 129 3.97 5.77 5.09
CA SER A 129 2.78 5.30 5.81
C SER A 129 2.35 6.35 6.85
N SER A 130 1.09 6.75 6.88
CA SER A 130 0.56 7.81 7.76
C SER A 130 1.24 9.18 7.64
N ALA A 131 2.03 9.45 6.59
CA ALA A 131 2.54 10.79 6.29
C ALA A 131 1.42 11.62 5.60
N THR A 132 0.38 11.97 6.37
CA THR A 132 -0.91 12.46 5.87
C THR A 132 -0.81 13.70 4.97
N ALA A 133 0.18 14.58 5.16
CA ALA A 133 0.39 15.77 4.32
C ALA A 133 1.24 15.53 3.06
N PHE A 134 1.83 14.36 2.89
CA PHE A 134 2.80 14.09 1.82
C PHE A 134 2.11 14.01 0.45
N ASN A 135 2.48 14.91 -0.46
CA ASN A 135 1.94 14.92 -1.82
C ASN A 135 2.94 15.55 -2.80
N ARG A 136 3.93 14.77 -3.21
CA ARG A 136 5.02 15.23 -4.10
C ARG A 136 5.13 14.39 -5.36
N ASP A 137 5.58 15.04 -6.41
CA ASP A 137 5.99 14.38 -7.65
C ASP A 137 7.27 13.57 -7.40
N LEU A 138 7.20 12.25 -7.60
CA LEU A 138 8.29 11.31 -7.46
C LEU A 138 8.63 10.63 -8.80
N ASN A 139 8.17 11.18 -9.91
CA ASN A 139 8.27 10.58 -11.24
C ASN A 139 9.72 10.51 -11.77
N SER A 140 10.68 11.19 -11.13
CA SER A 140 12.11 11.06 -11.44
C SER A 140 12.82 9.94 -10.66
N TRP A 141 12.16 9.30 -9.71
CA TRP A 141 12.76 8.21 -8.95
C TRP A 141 12.97 6.97 -9.82
N VAL A 142 14.18 6.40 -9.73
CA VAL A 142 14.53 5.11 -10.35
C VAL A 142 14.33 4.01 -9.32
N VAL A 143 13.18 3.35 -9.36
CA VAL A 143 12.78 2.32 -8.38
C VAL A 143 12.97 0.88 -8.86
N SER A 144 13.72 0.67 -9.94
CA SER A 144 13.89 -0.65 -10.58
C SER A 144 14.55 -1.73 -9.71
N SER A 145 15.21 -1.33 -8.61
CA SER A 145 15.86 -2.23 -7.66
C SER A 145 14.98 -2.57 -6.44
N VAL A 146 13.83 -1.89 -6.29
CA VAL A 146 12.94 -2.08 -5.14
C VAL A 146 12.18 -3.40 -5.31
N THR A 147 12.19 -4.23 -4.26
CA THR A 147 11.47 -5.51 -4.22
C THR A 147 10.23 -5.46 -3.31
N ASP A 148 10.21 -4.53 -2.36
CA ASP A 148 9.14 -4.38 -1.36
C ASP A 148 8.64 -2.93 -1.32
N MET A 149 7.36 -2.74 -1.67
CA MET A 149 6.62 -1.48 -1.59
C MET A 149 5.38 -1.60 -0.70
N SER A 150 5.33 -2.63 0.15
CA SER A 150 4.22 -2.85 1.08
C SER A 150 3.95 -1.60 1.91
N SER A 151 2.68 -1.21 2.02
CA SER A 151 2.21 -0.08 2.82
C SER A 151 2.89 1.27 2.55
N MET A 152 3.60 1.44 1.42
CA MET A 152 4.46 2.61 1.19
C MET A 152 3.72 3.95 1.36
N PHE A 153 2.45 4.04 0.95
CA PHE A 153 1.58 5.21 1.09
C PHE A 153 0.32 4.92 1.91
N TYR A 154 0.34 3.87 2.73
CA TYR A 154 -0.81 3.50 3.56
C TYR A 154 -1.21 4.68 4.46
N ASN A 155 -2.47 5.10 4.47
CA ASN A 155 -2.97 6.23 5.27
C ASN A 155 -2.25 7.58 4.99
N ALA A 156 -1.66 7.74 3.80
CA ALA A 156 -1.09 9.01 3.33
C ALA A 156 -2.16 9.86 2.63
N ASP A 157 -3.18 10.31 3.37
CA ASP A 157 -4.45 10.88 2.86
C ASP A 157 -4.32 11.83 1.66
N ALA A 158 -3.33 12.74 1.68
CA ALA A 158 -3.14 13.75 0.64
C ALA A 158 -2.41 13.24 -0.61
N PHE A 159 -1.85 12.03 -0.60
CA PHE A 159 -0.95 11.56 -1.64
C PHE A 159 -1.68 11.31 -2.96
N ASN A 160 -1.32 12.11 -3.98
CA ASN A 160 -1.69 11.89 -5.37
C ASN A 160 -0.54 12.32 -6.29
N GLY A 161 0.69 12.13 -5.81
CA GLY A 161 1.92 12.49 -6.50
C GLY A 161 2.10 11.68 -7.79
N ASN A 162 2.79 12.26 -8.78
CA ASN A 162 3.07 11.54 -10.01
C ASN A 162 4.13 10.44 -9.78
N ILE A 163 3.77 9.21 -10.13
CA ILE A 163 4.60 7.99 -10.05
C ILE A 163 4.46 7.14 -11.33
N SER A 164 3.98 7.75 -12.42
CA SER A 164 3.60 7.02 -13.64
C SER A 164 4.77 6.40 -14.41
N SER A 165 5.98 6.93 -14.24
CA SER A 165 7.22 6.45 -14.88
C SER A 165 7.90 5.29 -14.14
N TRP A 166 7.43 4.92 -12.95
CA TRP A 166 8.10 3.94 -12.11
C TRP A 166 8.21 2.58 -12.80
N VAL A 167 9.43 2.03 -12.81
CA VAL A 167 9.70 0.68 -13.30
C VAL A 167 9.62 -0.27 -12.10
N VAL A 168 8.44 -0.83 -11.86
CA VAL A 168 8.15 -1.69 -10.70
C VAL A 168 8.32 -3.19 -10.96
N SER A 169 8.99 -3.58 -12.05
CA SER A 169 9.09 -4.97 -12.48
C SER A 169 9.83 -5.90 -11.52
N SER A 170 10.55 -5.36 -10.53
CA SER A 170 11.25 -6.16 -9.50
C SER A 170 10.44 -6.32 -8.21
N VAL A 171 9.32 -5.61 -8.07
CA VAL A 171 8.49 -5.62 -6.86
C VAL A 171 7.71 -6.93 -6.78
N THR A 172 7.75 -7.57 -5.61
CA THR A 172 7.02 -8.81 -5.32
C THR A 172 5.85 -8.60 -4.35
N ASP A 173 5.94 -7.57 -3.49
CA ASP A 173 4.91 -7.24 -2.51
C ASP A 173 4.42 -5.78 -2.65
N MET A 174 3.11 -5.63 -2.83
CA MET A 174 2.39 -4.36 -2.88
C MET A 174 1.21 -4.32 -1.90
N ASN A 175 1.20 -5.18 -0.87
CA ASN A 175 0.11 -5.20 0.11
C ASN A 175 -0.06 -3.81 0.73
N ASN A 176 -1.31 -3.33 0.85
CA ASN A 176 -1.64 -2.03 1.45
C ASN A 176 -0.96 -0.80 0.84
N MET A 177 -0.30 -0.89 -0.33
CA MET A 177 0.55 0.20 -0.85
C MET A 177 -0.16 1.55 -0.91
N PHE A 178 -1.44 1.58 -1.27
CA PHE A 178 -2.32 2.75 -1.31
C PHE A 178 -3.56 2.58 -0.42
N GLY A 179 -3.47 1.71 0.60
CA GLY A 179 -4.56 1.50 1.54
C GLY A 179 -4.84 2.76 2.36
N SER A 180 -6.09 3.13 2.54
CA SER A 180 -6.53 4.37 3.20
C SER A 180 -5.90 5.64 2.60
N THR A 181 -5.48 5.63 1.33
CA THR A 181 -4.97 6.81 0.63
C THR A 181 -6.11 7.51 -0.12
N ASP A 182 -6.97 8.23 0.61
CA ASP A 182 -8.25 8.76 0.10
C ASP A 182 -8.14 9.56 -1.20
N ALA A 183 -7.13 10.42 -1.35
CA ALA A 183 -6.97 11.27 -2.53
C ALA A 183 -6.34 10.55 -3.74
N PHE A 184 -5.84 9.32 -3.57
CA PHE A 184 -5.05 8.67 -4.60
C PHE A 184 -5.89 8.28 -5.81
N ASN A 185 -5.54 8.86 -6.96
CA ASN A 185 -6.06 8.46 -8.26
C ASN A 185 -4.95 8.64 -9.30
N GLY A 186 -3.69 8.33 -8.96
CA GLY A 186 -2.54 8.49 -9.85
C GLY A 186 -2.59 7.53 -11.04
N ASN A 187 -2.00 7.91 -12.18
CA ASN A 187 -1.92 6.99 -13.33
C ASN A 187 -0.82 5.95 -13.11
N ILE A 188 -1.23 4.69 -12.96
CA ILE A 188 -0.36 3.52 -12.75
C ILE A 188 -0.61 2.41 -13.79
N SER A 189 -1.35 2.70 -14.87
CA SER A 189 -1.71 1.68 -15.87
C SER A 189 -0.50 1.13 -16.64
N SER A 190 0.58 1.90 -16.74
CA SER A 190 1.84 1.51 -17.39
C SER A 190 2.71 0.55 -16.58
N TRP A 191 2.39 0.30 -15.31
CA TRP A 191 3.22 -0.51 -14.44
C TRP A 191 3.26 -1.98 -14.88
N ASN A 192 4.47 -2.54 -14.93
CA ASN A 192 4.66 -3.98 -15.10
C ASN A 192 4.66 -4.66 -13.71
N VAL A 193 3.53 -5.23 -13.34
CA VAL A 193 3.31 -5.93 -12.06
C VAL A 193 3.47 -7.45 -12.16
N SER A 194 4.11 -7.98 -13.21
CA SER A 194 4.16 -9.42 -13.50
C SER A 194 4.83 -10.29 -12.42
N ASN A 195 5.64 -9.68 -11.56
CA ASN A 195 6.35 -10.36 -10.47
C ASN A 195 5.67 -10.20 -9.10
N VAL A 196 4.61 -9.39 -9.02
CA VAL A 196 3.88 -9.19 -7.76
C VAL A 196 3.09 -10.46 -7.44
N THR A 197 3.26 -10.98 -6.23
CA THR A 197 2.54 -12.15 -5.73
C THR A 197 1.46 -11.79 -4.71
N ASN A 198 1.62 -10.64 -4.03
CA ASN A 198 0.71 -10.17 -2.99
C ASN A 198 0.19 -8.75 -3.32
N MET A 199 -1.12 -8.63 -3.50
CA MET A 199 -1.82 -7.35 -3.72
C MET A 199 -2.93 -7.12 -2.67
N SER A 200 -2.88 -7.84 -1.53
CA SER A 200 -3.91 -7.70 -0.52
C SER A 200 -4.04 -6.26 -0.02
N SER A 201 -5.28 -5.81 0.11
CA SER A 201 -5.65 -4.48 0.58
C SER A 201 -4.96 -3.31 -0.16
N MET A 202 -4.43 -3.51 -1.37
CA MET A 202 -3.61 -2.49 -2.06
C MET A 202 -4.32 -1.13 -2.21
N PHE A 203 -5.64 -1.14 -2.41
CA PHE A 203 -6.50 0.05 -2.54
C PHE A 203 -7.65 0.02 -1.50
N VAL A 204 -7.47 -0.66 -0.37
CA VAL A 204 -8.46 -0.66 0.72
C VAL A 204 -8.77 0.78 1.13
N PHE A 205 -10.03 1.18 1.29
CA PHE A 205 -10.44 2.56 1.61
C PHE A 205 -9.93 3.66 0.64
N ALA A 206 -9.36 3.35 -0.53
CA ALA A 206 -8.92 4.37 -1.50
C ALA A 206 -10.12 4.96 -2.26
N THR A 207 -10.89 5.82 -1.60
CA THR A 207 -12.23 6.22 -2.04
C THR A 207 -12.28 6.96 -3.39
N ALA A 208 -11.22 7.67 -3.78
CA ALA A 208 -11.13 8.36 -5.08
C ALA A 208 -10.57 7.51 -6.23
N PHE A 209 -10.04 6.32 -5.95
CA PHE A 209 -9.32 5.51 -6.94
C PHE A 209 -10.27 4.92 -7.99
N ASN A 210 -10.02 5.23 -9.27
CA ASN A 210 -10.83 4.72 -10.38
C ASN A 210 -10.04 4.71 -11.71
N ARG A 211 -8.95 3.94 -11.75
CA ARG A 211 -8.08 3.82 -12.93
C ARG A 211 -8.30 2.53 -13.70
N ASP A 212 -8.19 2.62 -15.02
CA ASP A 212 -8.08 1.45 -15.89
C ASP A 212 -6.75 0.74 -15.62
N LEU A 213 -6.83 -0.53 -15.19
CA LEU A 213 -5.70 -1.40 -14.88
C LEU A 213 -5.65 -2.61 -15.82
N ASN A 214 -6.33 -2.55 -16.96
CA ASN A 214 -6.50 -3.69 -17.84
C ASN A 214 -5.16 -4.15 -18.45
N SER A 215 -4.18 -3.26 -18.56
CA SER A 215 -2.81 -3.56 -19.01
C SER A 215 -1.96 -4.32 -17.98
N TRP A 216 -2.40 -4.45 -16.73
CA TRP A 216 -1.64 -5.15 -15.71
C TRP A 216 -1.58 -6.66 -15.96
N VAL A 217 -0.38 -7.22 -15.85
CA VAL A 217 -0.15 -8.66 -15.92
C VAL A 217 -0.14 -9.22 -14.50
N VAL A 218 -1.27 -9.74 -14.03
CA VAL A 218 -1.45 -10.24 -12.64
C VAL A 218 -1.29 -11.76 -12.50
N SER A 219 -0.73 -12.45 -13.50
CA SER A 219 -0.66 -13.93 -13.55
C SER A 219 0.22 -14.60 -12.48
N SER A 220 0.91 -13.81 -11.66
CA SER A 220 1.72 -14.29 -10.53
C SER A 220 1.07 -14.05 -9.17
N VAL A 221 -0.01 -13.26 -9.12
CA VAL A 221 -0.71 -12.92 -7.88
C VAL A 221 -1.42 -14.13 -7.32
N THR A 222 -1.25 -14.37 -6.03
CA THR A 222 -1.92 -15.44 -5.28
C THR A 222 -2.91 -14.90 -4.24
N ASN A 223 -2.70 -13.69 -3.73
CA ASN A 223 -3.55 -13.04 -2.73
C ASN A 223 -4.07 -11.68 -3.24
N MET A 224 -5.40 -11.52 -3.31
CA MET A 224 -6.10 -10.28 -3.61
C MET A 224 -7.13 -9.90 -2.53
N ASN A 225 -7.03 -10.47 -1.32
CA ASN A 225 -7.98 -10.19 -0.24
C ASN A 225 -8.08 -8.68 0.01
N GLU A 226 -9.29 -8.14 0.14
CA GLU A 226 -9.60 -6.74 0.41
C GLU A 226 -9.01 -5.71 -0.58
N MET A 227 -8.50 -6.11 -1.75
CA MET A 227 -7.72 -5.20 -2.61
C MET A 227 -8.48 -3.91 -2.97
N PHE A 228 -9.81 -3.96 -3.14
CA PHE A 228 -10.68 -2.81 -3.35
C PHE A 228 -11.76 -2.66 -2.27
N TYR A 229 -11.53 -3.21 -1.06
CA TYR A 229 -12.48 -3.06 0.04
C TYR A 229 -12.72 -1.58 0.33
N TYR A 230 -13.98 -1.13 0.30
CA TYR A 230 -14.38 0.27 0.50
C TYR A 230 -13.81 1.26 -0.55
N ALA A 231 -13.29 0.80 -1.69
CA ALA A 231 -12.91 1.68 -2.80
C ALA A 231 -14.17 2.16 -3.57
N THR A 232 -14.97 3.02 -2.94
CA THR A 232 -16.35 3.33 -3.36
C THR A 232 -16.50 3.83 -4.79
N SER A 233 -15.50 4.55 -5.34
CA SER A 233 -15.50 5.05 -6.72
C SER A 233 -14.94 4.06 -7.75
N PHE A 234 -14.36 2.94 -7.31
CA PHE A 234 -13.64 2.04 -8.21
C PHE A 234 -14.58 1.34 -9.18
N ASN A 235 -14.36 1.60 -10.47
CA ASN A 235 -15.00 0.92 -11.59
C ASN A 235 -14.03 0.86 -12.79
N GLY A 236 -12.73 0.80 -12.51
CA GLY A 236 -11.68 0.77 -13.51
C GLY A 236 -11.59 -0.59 -14.20
N ASN A 237 -11.33 -0.61 -15.50
CA ASN A 237 -11.31 -1.85 -16.26
C ASN A 237 -10.21 -2.81 -15.78
N ILE A 238 -10.61 -4.06 -15.52
CA ILE A 238 -9.76 -5.18 -15.07
C ILE A 238 -10.12 -6.50 -15.81
N SER A 239 -10.81 -6.38 -16.94
CA SER A 239 -11.42 -7.51 -17.64
C SER A 239 -10.41 -8.52 -18.22
N SER A 240 -9.17 -8.11 -18.53
CA SER A 240 -8.14 -9.02 -19.07
C SER A 240 -7.22 -9.64 -18.02
N TRP A 241 -7.51 -9.46 -16.73
CA TRP A 241 -6.70 -10.04 -15.67
C TRP A 241 -6.74 -11.57 -15.70
N ASN A 242 -5.55 -12.18 -15.70
CA ASN A 242 -5.40 -13.63 -15.52
C ASN A 242 -5.24 -13.93 -14.02
N VAL A 243 -6.35 -14.25 -13.36
CA VAL A 243 -6.41 -14.56 -11.92
C VAL A 243 -6.26 -16.05 -11.59
N SER A 244 -5.76 -16.87 -12.53
CA SER A 244 -5.73 -18.35 -12.38
C SER A 244 -4.88 -18.89 -11.23
N LYS A 245 -4.03 -18.07 -10.61
CA LYS A 245 -3.24 -18.43 -9.42
C LYS A 245 -3.77 -17.85 -8.12
N VAL A 246 -4.78 -16.98 -8.18
CA VAL A 246 -5.35 -16.36 -6.98
C VAL A 246 -6.10 -17.43 -6.19
N THR A 247 -5.79 -17.54 -4.90
CA THR A 247 -6.46 -18.46 -3.96
C THR A 247 -7.41 -17.72 -3.02
N ASP A 248 -7.15 -16.44 -2.77
CA ASP A 248 -7.92 -15.61 -1.83
C ASP A 248 -8.45 -14.35 -2.53
N MET A 249 -9.78 -14.23 -2.58
CA MET A 249 -10.54 -13.08 -3.07
C MET A 249 -11.53 -12.55 -2.02
N GLY A 250 -11.30 -12.88 -0.74
CA GLY A 250 -12.12 -12.40 0.37
C GLY A 250 -12.23 -10.88 0.36
N GLU A 251 -13.45 -10.35 0.47
CA GLU A 251 -13.74 -8.91 0.52
C GLU A 251 -13.21 -8.09 -0.69
N LEU A 252 -12.80 -8.73 -1.79
CA LEU A 252 -12.11 -8.07 -2.91
C LEU A 252 -12.80 -6.77 -3.40
N PHE A 253 -14.13 -6.80 -3.54
CA PHE A 253 -14.96 -5.66 -3.94
C PHE A 253 -16.00 -5.30 -2.88
N SER A 254 -15.81 -5.74 -1.63
CA SER A 254 -16.72 -5.41 -0.54
C SER A 254 -16.79 -3.88 -0.40
N ARG A 255 -17.99 -3.30 -0.43
CA ARG A 255 -18.26 -1.85 -0.39
C ARG A 255 -17.66 -1.04 -1.55
N ALA A 256 -17.18 -1.68 -2.62
CA ALA A 256 -16.85 -1.00 -3.88
C ALA A 256 -18.14 -0.66 -4.65
N ARG A 257 -18.91 0.29 -4.13
CA ARG A 257 -20.30 0.57 -4.54
C ARG A 257 -20.49 0.80 -6.04
N ALA A 258 -19.53 1.44 -6.71
CA ALA A 258 -19.58 1.74 -8.14
C ALA A 258 -19.14 0.58 -9.05
N PHE A 259 -18.57 -0.49 -8.50
CA PHE A 259 -17.94 -1.55 -9.28
C PHE A 259 -18.96 -2.36 -10.08
N ASN A 260 -18.80 -2.41 -11.41
CA ASN A 260 -19.64 -3.21 -12.30
C ASN A 260 -18.91 -3.58 -13.61
N GLN A 261 -17.61 -3.90 -13.53
CA GLN A 261 -16.82 -4.29 -14.70
C GLN A 261 -17.10 -5.72 -15.14
N ASP A 262 -16.85 -6.00 -16.42
CA ASP A 262 -16.92 -7.36 -16.95
C ASP A 262 -15.72 -8.19 -16.48
N ILE A 263 -16.01 -9.16 -15.61
CA ILE A 263 -15.06 -10.14 -15.07
C ILE A 263 -15.45 -11.57 -15.46
N SER A 264 -16.30 -11.73 -16.48
CA SER A 264 -16.78 -13.05 -16.94
C SER A 264 -15.69 -13.96 -17.46
N SER A 265 -14.59 -13.38 -17.96
CA SER A 265 -13.40 -14.05 -18.50
C SER A 265 -12.45 -14.59 -17.42
N TRP A 266 -12.63 -14.21 -16.16
CA TRP A 266 -11.72 -14.58 -15.09
C TRP A 266 -11.70 -16.09 -14.84
N VAL A 267 -10.50 -16.65 -14.76
CA VAL A 267 -10.29 -18.07 -14.43
C VAL A 267 -10.10 -18.19 -12.92
N VAL A 268 -11.19 -18.46 -12.20
CA VAL A 268 -11.22 -18.51 -10.73
C VAL A 268 -11.06 -19.92 -10.13
N SER A 269 -10.65 -20.91 -10.94
CA SER A 269 -10.61 -22.33 -10.52
C SER A 269 -9.66 -22.64 -9.37
N SER A 270 -8.76 -21.72 -9.00
CA SER A 270 -7.83 -21.90 -7.87
C SER A 270 -8.30 -21.20 -6.59
N VAL A 271 -9.37 -20.40 -6.66
CA VAL A 271 -9.88 -19.64 -5.53
C VAL A 271 -10.52 -20.58 -4.51
N THR A 272 -10.14 -20.41 -3.25
CA THR A 272 -10.71 -21.13 -2.10
C THR A 272 -11.57 -20.23 -1.22
N ASP A 273 -11.30 -18.92 -1.19
CA ASP A 273 -12.03 -17.95 -0.38
C ASP A 273 -12.65 -16.83 -1.23
N MET A 274 -13.97 -16.66 -1.10
CA MET A 274 -14.78 -15.58 -1.68
C MET A 274 -15.72 -14.96 -0.63
N ASN A 275 -15.40 -15.05 0.67
CA ASN A 275 -16.19 -14.43 1.73
C ASN A 275 -16.37 -12.93 1.42
N GLU A 276 -17.59 -12.42 1.53
CA GLU A 276 -17.91 -10.99 1.36
C GLU A 276 -17.45 -10.34 0.03
N MET A 277 -17.05 -11.11 -0.99
CA MET A 277 -16.39 -10.59 -2.20
C MET A 277 -17.10 -9.41 -2.86
N PHE A 278 -18.44 -9.41 -2.90
CA PHE A 278 -19.29 -8.35 -3.45
C PHE A 278 -20.27 -7.77 -2.41
N ARG A 279 -20.00 -7.93 -1.12
CA ARG A 279 -20.83 -7.36 -0.07
C ARG A 279 -20.95 -5.85 -0.27
N ASP A 280 -22.14 -5.26 -0.19
CA ASP A 280 -22.38 -3.82 -0.38
C ASP A 280 -21.83 -3.26 -1.72
N ALA A 281 -21.57 -4.12 -2.73
CA ALA A 281 -21.21 -3.70 -4.08
C ALA A 281 -22.50 -3.34 -4.87
N GLU A 282 -23.14 -2.25 -4.46
CA GLU A 282 -24.50 -1.84 -4.86
C GLU A 282 -24.76 -1.90 -6.39
N ALA A 283 -23.79 -1.48 -7.21
CA ALA A 283 -23.92 -1.47 -8.68
C ALA A 283 -23.59 -2.80 -9.36
N PHE A 284 -23.00 -3.77 -8.65
CA PHE A 284 -22.45 -4.97 -9.27
C PHE A 284 -23.56 -5.88 -9.81
N ASN A 285 -23.49 -6.16 -11.11
CA ASN A 285 -24.33 -7.14 -11.79
C ASN A 285 -23.55 -7.84 -12.90
N GLY A 286 -22.25 -8.05 -12.74
CA GLY A 286 -21.39 -8.72 -13.72
C GLY A 286 -21.85 -10.16 -14.01
N ASN A 287 -21.63 -10.66 -15.23
CA ASN A 287 -21.96 -12.05 -15.53
C ASN A 287 -20.84 -12.99 -15.05
N ILE A 288 -21.12 -13.73 -13.98
CA ILE A 288 -20.18 -14.70 -13.37
C ILE A 288 -20.70 -16.14 -13.43
N SER A 289 -21.75 -16.40 -14.21
CA SER A 289 -22.37 -17.74 -14.28
C SER A 289 -21.45 -18.82 -14.86
N SER A 290 -20.40 -18.43 -15.58
CA SER A 290 -19.40 -19.32 -16.20
C SER A 290 -18.22 -19.66 -15.29
N TRP A 291 -18.13 -19.04 -14.11
CA TRP A 291 -17.01 -19.27 -13.21
C TRP A 291 -16.99 -20.71 -12.68
N ASN A 292 -15.80 -21.31 -12.71
CA ASN A 292 -15.54 -22.59 -12.04
C ASN A 292 -15.19 -22.33 -10.58
N VAL A 293 -16.19 -22.41 -9.70
CA VAL A 293 -16.07 -22.17 -8.25
C VAL A 293 -15.90 -23.46 -7.43
N GLY A 294 -15.60 -24.60 -8.08
CA GLY A 294 -15.59 -25.92 -7.43
C GLY A 294 -14.57 -26.10 -6.29
N ASN A 295 -13.56 -25.23 -6.19
CA ASN A 295 -12.58 -25.24 -5.11
C ASN A 295 -12.90 -24.27 -3.96
N VAL A 296 -13.92 -23.41 -4.12
CA VAL A 296 -14.29 -22.43 -3.09
C VAL A 296 -14.90 -23.13 -1.89
N THR A 297 -14.43 -22.77 -0.70
CA THR A 297 -14.88 -23.31 0.59
C THR A 297 -15.63 -22.29 1.44
N ASP A 298 -15.49 -20.99 1.17
CA ASP A 298 -16.23 -19.93 1.86
C ASP A 298 -16.83 -18.92 0.86
N MET A 299 -18.13 -18.67 1.01
CA MET A 299 -18.91 -17.66 0.27
C MET A 299 -19.83 -16.88 1.22
N SER A 300 -19.52 -16.87 2.52
CA SER A 300 -20.31 -16.18 3.54
C SER A 300 -20.46 -14.71 3.15
N SER A 301 -21.69 -14.19 3.16
CA SER A 301 -22.01 -12.80 2.82
C SER A 301 -21.55 -12.33 1.43
N MET A 302 -21.26 -13.22 0.47
CA MET A 302 -20.67 -12.88 -0.83
C MET A 302 -21.42 -11.77 -1.59
N PHE A 303 -22.76 -11.76 -1.56
CA PHE A 303 -23.63 -10.77 -2.21
C PHE A 303 -24.52 -10.01 -1.21
N ARG A 304 -24.15 -10.00 0.07
CA ARG A 304 -24.92 -9.29 1.09
C ARG A 304 -25.01 -7.80 0.72
N GLU A 305 -26.21 -7.24 0.63
CA GLU A 305 -26.47 -5.84 0.20
C GLU A 305 -25.96 -5.49 -1.23
N ALA A 306 -25.71 -6.50 -2.09
CA ALA A 306 -25.42 -6.27 -3.52
C ALA A 306 -26.72 -5.98 -4.29
N GLU A 307 -27.29 -4.79 -4.09
CA GLU A 307 -28.66 -4.44 -4.48
C GLU A 307 -29.01 -4.73 -5.95
N ALA A 308 -28.10 -4.44 -6.89
CA ALA A 308 -28.34 -4.62 -8.32
C ALA A 308 -28.10 -6.05 -8.83
N PHE A 309 -27.52 -6.94 -8.01
CA PHE A 309 -27.09 -8.25 -8.47
C PHE A 309 -28.29 -9.13 -8.84
N ASN A 310 -28.29 -9.67 -10.06
CA ASN A 310 -29.34 -10.56 -10.53
C ASN A 310 -28.82 -11.48 -11.65
N ARG A 311 -28.18 -12.58 -11.26
CA ARG A 311 -27.62 -13.58 -12.18
C ARG A 311 -28.10 -14.99 -11.87
N ASN A 312 -28.20 -15.81 -12.92
CA ASN A 312 -28.49 -17.23 -12.77
C ASN A 312 -27.18 -17.97 -12.47
N LEU A 313 -27.06 -18.47 -11.24
CA LEU A 313 -25.89 -19.21 -10.75
C LEU A 313 -26.20 -20.70 -10.54
N SER A 314 -27.32 -21.21 -11.06
CA SER A 314 -27.72 -22.61 -10.88
C SER A 314 -26.76 -23.62 -11.53
N GLY A 315 -25.83 -23.17 -12.38
CA GLY A 315 -24.80 -24.00 -13.01
C GLY A 315 -23.49 -24.07 -12.24
N TRP A 316 -23.37 -23.39 -11.09
CA TRP A 316 -22.16 -23.44 -10.29
C TRP A 316 -21.99 -24.79 -9.59
N CYS A 317 -20.78 -25.34 -9.68
CA CYS A 317 -20.36 -26.50 -8.90
C CYS A 317 -19.90 -26.04 -7.52
N VAL A 318 -20.69 -26.30 -6.48
CA VAL A 318 -20.48 -25.86 -5.09
C VAL A 318 -20.48 -27.04 -4.11
N SER A 319 -19.87 -28.16 -4.50
CA SER A 319 -19.86 -29.40 -3.71
C SER A 319 -19.13 -29.28 -2.37
N ASN A 320 -18.19 -28.35 -2.25
CA ASN A 320 -17.43 -28.11 -1.01
C ASN A 320 -18.21 -27.29 0.03
N ILE A 321 -19.33 -26.66 -0.36
CA ILE A 321 -20.21 -25.85 0.48
C ILE A 321 -21.55 -26.57 0.57
N THR A 322 -21.73 -27.38 1.62
CA THR A 322 -22.84 -28.35 1.72
C THR A 322 -24.19 -27.75 2.09
N THR A 323 -24.19 -26.52 2.60
CA THR A 323 -25.39 -25.74 2.95
C THR A 323 -25.21 -24.30 2.46
N GLU A 324 -26.32 -23.59 2.31
CA GLU A 324 -26.28 -22.16 1.99
C GLU A 324 -25.36 -21.39 2.96
N PRO A 325 -24.38 -20.63 2.46
CA PRO A 325 -23.52 -19.78 3.28
C PRO A 325 -24.34 -18.76 4.07
N THR A 326 -23.81 -18.38 5.24
CA THR A 326 -24.46 -17.36 6.08
C THR A 326 -24.55 -16.04 5.32
N ASP A 327 -25.74 -15.43 5.32
CA ASP A 327 -26.04 -14.14 4.68
C ASP A 327 -25.65 -14.04 3.19
N PHE A 328 -25.53 -15.17 2.47
CA PHE A 328 -25.01 -15.23 1.09
C PHE A 328 -25.51 -14.11 0.16
N ASP A 329 -26.81 -13.83 0.17
CA ASP A 329 -27.45 -12.81 -0.67
C ASP A 329 -28.40 -11.89 0.13
N THR A 330 -28.25 -11.81 1.45
CA THR A 330 -29.14 -10.98 2.30
C THR A 330 -29.05 -9.52 1.88
N GLY A 331 -30.17 -8.91 1.47
CA GLY A 331 -30.19 -7.53 0.98
C GLY A 331 -29.93 -7.36 -0.53
N ALA A 332 -29.63 -8.43 -1.27
CA ALA A 332 -29.56 -8.41 -2.73
C ALA A 332 -30.97 -8.29 -3.37
N SER A 333 -31.59 -7.12 -3.21
CA SER A 333 -33.02 -6.88 -3.43
C SER A 333 -33.51 -7.12 -4.86
N SER A 334 -32.62 -7.04 -5.86
CA SER A 334 -32.95 -7.32 -7.27
C SER A 334 -32.85 -8.80 -7.66
N TRP A 335 -32.34 -9.69 -6.80
CA TRP A 335 -31.99 -11.05 -7.21
C TRP A 335 -33.20 -11.99 -7.29
N ALA A 336 -33.71 -12.16 -8.52
CA ALA A 336 -34.85 -13.02 -8.84
C ALA A 336 -34.47 -14.34 -9.55
N LEU A 337 -33.27 -14.41 -10.14
CA LEU A 337 -32.78 -15.61 -10.84
C LEU A 337 -32.32 -16.72 -9.87
N ALA A 338 -32.10 -17.91 -10.43
CA ALA A 338 -31.79 -19.10 -9.64
C ALA A 338 -30.42 -19.00 -8.95
N ARG A 339 -30.41 -19.41 -7.67
CA ARG A 339 -29.23 -19.50 -6.80
C ARG A 339 -28.47 -20.82 -7.06
N PRO A 340 -27.23 -20.96 -6.56
CA PRO A 340 -26.51 -22.23 -6.60
C PRO A 340 -27.28 -23.35 -5.87
N ALA A 341 -27.14 -24.58 -6.36
CA ALA A 341 -27.62 -25.76 -5.66
C ALA A 341 -26.51 -26.25 -4.71
N TRP A 342 -26.51 -25.75 -3.47
CA TRP A 342 -25.50 -26.04 -2.46
C TRP A 342 -25.28 -27.54 -2.24
N GLY A 343 -24.00 -27.95 -2.12
CA GLY A 343 -23.59 -29.34 -1.98
C GLY A 343 -23.65 -30.16 -3.28
N THR A 344 -23.84 -29.54 -4.44
CA THR A 344 -23.95 -30.24 -5.73
C THR A 344 -23.01 -29.69 -6.81
N CYS A 345 -22.90 -30.43 -7.93
CA CYS A 345 -22.17 -30.05 -9.12
C CYS A 345 -23.06 -30.32 -10.36
N PRO A 346 -23.93 -29.36 -10.73
CA PRO A 346 -24.95 -29.53 -11.77
C PRO A 346 -24.43 -29.78 -13.19
#